data_AF-A0A957G2N7-F1
#
_entry.id   AF-A0A957G2N7-F1
#
_cell.length_a   1.000
_cell.length_b   1.000
_cell.length_c   1.000
_cell.angle_alpha   90.00
_cell.angle_beta   90.00
_cell.angle_gamma   90.00
#
_symmetry.space_group_name_H-M   'P 1'
#
loop_
_entity.id
_entity.type
_entity.pdbx_description
1 polymer ?
#
loop_
_entity_poly.entity_id
_entity_poly.type
_entity_poly.pdbx_seq_one_letter_code
_entity_poly.pdbx_strand_id
1 'polypeptide(L)'
;LTPGAVNATRRYWRDLLQGLQARQAALEMVFGWQLVNEQWLFQDQPPLSLSEGVVESTTGRYDMSDPAQKQALVADGLVHYIAEVKAEIRQHDPTALVTMGFFAPEIAAPGWYVDTAPLLANADLDFFDFHAYPGDRPLTDYIDAFGMAGYREKPIILGEYGAFRHVYGELSTAARAVGQWQADACGAGFAGLLYWTYYPAGANIGDRTWGFTDEDNYLLELLAPSNLPDPCLAPEIASANLAYQKPVTSSAALTEEPAANAVDENNATQWGSGADAPQWLEVDLGGAHTITEIRLLVGQWPAGDTSHRLLVRSAGGDFVEIHRFTSFTTEGDWLVFVPTEPIPAIQYVRVETLSSPSWVAWKELQVFGHSE
;
A
#
# COMPACT_ATOMS: atom_id res chain seq x y z
N LEU A 1 -26.14 -11.49 7.39
CA LEU A 1 -25.83 -12.18 8.67
C LEU A 1 -27.08 -12.87 9.22
N THR A 2 -26.95 -14.10 9.72
CA THR A 2 -28.07 -14.83 10.35
C THR A 2 -28.20 -14.47 11.84
N PRO A 3 -29.38 -14.65 12.47
CA PRO A 3 -29.54 -14.38 13.89
C PRO A 3 -28.57 -15.18 14.78
N GLY A 4 -28.25 -16.41 14.38
CA GLY A 4 -27.29 -17.26 15.07
C GLY A 4 -25.87 -16.67 15.10
N ALA A 5 -25.43 -16.08 13.98
CA ALA A 5 -24.11 -15.46 13.89
C ALA A 5 -23.98 -14.22 14.79
N VAL A 6 -25.02 -13.36 14.82
CA VAL A 6 -25.07 -12.18 15.70
C VAL A 6 -25.05 -12.62 17.16
N ASN A 7 -25.90 -13.57 17.55
CA ASN A 7 -25.97 -14.08 18.92
C ASN A 7 -24.66 -14.73 19.39
N ALA A 8 -24.00 -15.50 18.53
CA ALA A 8 -22.70 -16.10 18.84
C ALA A 8 -21.64 -15.03 19.12
N THR A 9 -21.60 -13.98 18.31
CA THR A 9 -20.63 -12.89 18.48
C THR A 9 -20.92 -12.04 19.71
N ARG A 10 -22.19 -11.73 20.00
CA ARG A 10 -22.59 -11.09 21.25
C ARG A 10 -22.17 -11.92 22.47
N ARG A 11 -22.37 -13.24 22.42
CA ARG A 11 -21.92 -14.15 23.49
C ARG A 11 -20.41 -14.10 23.68
N TYR A 12 -19.63 -14.10 22.60
CA TYR A 12 -18.17 -13.94 22.67
C TYR A 12 -17.77 -12.66 23.41
N TRP A 13 -18.35 -11.51 23.02
CA TRP A 13 -18.03 -10.22 23.64
C TRP A 13 -18.45 -10.15 25.11
N ARG A 14 -19.62 -10.71 25.45
CA ARG A 14 -20.06 -10.86 26.84
C ARG A 14 -19.05 -11.65 27.66
N ASP A 15 -18.68 -12.84 27.20
CA ASP A 15 -17.80 -13.76 27.91
C ASP A 15 -16.40 -13.13 28.08
N LEU A 16 -15.89 -12.45 27.04
CA LEU A 16 -14.62 -11.71 27.08
C LEU A 16 -14.64 -10.59 28.14
N LEU A 17 -15.63 -9.70 28.08
CA LEU A 17 -15.69 -8.53 28.95
C LEU A 17 -15.97 -8.92 30.41
N GLN A 18 -16.85 -9.89 30.65
CA GLN A 18 -17.03 -10.46 31.99
C GLN A 18 -15.75 -11.09 32.52
N GLY A 19 -15.00 -11.78 31.65
CA GLY A 19 -13.69 -12.36 32.00
C GLY A 19 -12.65 -11.32 32.38
N LEU A 20 -12.61 -10.18 31.67
CA LEU A 20 -11.73 -9.05 31.95
C LEU A 20 -12.13 -8.34 33.25
N GLN A 21 -13.41 -8.06 33.45
CA GLN A 21 -13.94 -7.47 34.69
C GLN A 21 -13.66 -8.34 35.91
N ALA A 22 -13.87 -9.65 35.80
CA ALA A 22 -13.57 -10.60 36.88
C ALA A 22 -12.08 -10.63 37.26
N ARG A 23 -11.20 -10.25 36.32
CA ARG A 23 -9.75 -10.09 36.52
C ARG A 23 -9.34 -8.66 36.88
N GLN A 24 -10.31 -7.76 37.08
CA GLN A 24 -10.08 -6.35 37.39
C GLN A 24 -9.20 -5.66 36.34
N ALA A 25 -9.42 -5.97 35.06
CA ALA A 25 -8.77 -5.27 33.97
C ALA A 25 -9.13 -3.78 34.01
N ALA A 26 -8.13 -2.93 33.76
CA ALA A 26 -8.29 -1.48 33.71
C ALA A 26 -8.95 -1.05 32.38
N LEU A 27 -10.27 -1.21 32.29
CA LEU A 27 -11.02 -0.87 31.07
C LEU A 27 -10.94 0.63 30.75
N GLU A 28 -10.68 1.48 31.75
CA GLU A 28 -10.43 2.91 31.58
C GLU A 28 -9.18 3.24 30.77
N MET A 29 -8.26 2.28 30.60
CA MET A 29 -7.07 2.41 29.77
C MET A 29 -7.31 1.94 28.33
N VAL A 30 -8.46 1.35 28.04
CA VAL A 30 -8.82 0.89 26.69
C VAL A 30 -9.35 2.09 25.91
N PHE A 31 -8.65 2.45 24.84
CA PHE A 31 -9.10 3.53 23.96
C PHE A 31 -10.41 3.18 23.23
N GLY A 32 -10.49 1.96 22.68
CA GLY A 32 -11.69 1.46 22.03
C GLY A 32 -11.62 -0.03 21.71
N TRP A 33 -12.77 -0.61 21.38
CA TRP A 33 -12.94 -2.01 21.01
C TRP A 33 -13.18 -2.12 19.51
N GLN A 34 -12.30 -2.85 18.83
CA GLN A 34 -12.43 -3.15 17.40
C GLN A 34 -13.21 -4.46 17.22
N LEU A 35 -14.32 -4.43 16.48
CA LEU A 35 -15.21 -5.59 16.34
C LEU A 35 -14.57 -6.73 15.54
N VAL A 36 -13.88 -6.39 14.45
CA VAL A 36 -13.04 -7.27 13.63
C VAL A 36 -11.87 -6.47 13.08
N ASN A 37 -10.72 -7.12 12.82
CA ASN A 37 -9.54 -6.46 12.26
C ASN A 37 -9.80 -5.96 10.85
N GLU A 38 -10.35 -6.80 9.97
CA GLU A 38 -10.56 -6.46 8.56
C GLU A 38 -11.89 -7.05 8.07
N GLN A 39 -12.88 -6.19 7.92
CA GLN A 39 -14.16 -6.58 7.35
C GLN A 39 -14.08 -6.61 5.82
N TRP A 40 -14.18 -7.82 5.27
CA TRP A 40 -14.36 -8.09 3.84
C TRP A 40 -15.17 -9.37 3.64
N LEU A 41 -15.66 -9.59 2.43
CA LEU A 41 -16.39 -10.81 2.04
C LEU A 41 -15.82 -11.34 0.72
N PHE A 42 -15.85 -12.65 0.49
CA PHE A 42 -15.57 -13.17 -0.85
C PHE A 42 -16.73 -12.85 -1.80
N GLN A 43 -16.45 -12.16 -2.91
CA GLN A 43 -17.45 -11.80 -3.90
C GLN A 43 -17.95 -13.01 -4.70
N ASP A 44 -17.11 -14.04 -4.84
CA ASP A 44 -17.39 -15.28 -5.56
C ASP A 44 -18.16 -16.33 -4.73
N GLN A 45 -18.45 -16.03 -3.46
CA GLN A 45 -19.22 -16.92 -2.58
C GLN A 45 -20.68 -16.46 -2.40
N PRO A 46 -21.64 -17.40 -2.26
CA PRO A 46 -23.00 -17.06 -1.89
C PRO A 46 -23.04 -16.33 -0.52
N PRO A 47 -23.93 -15.35 -0.33
CA PRO A 47 -25.00 -14.96 -1.24
C PRO A 47 -24.57 -14.00 -2.37
N LEU A 48 -23.37 -13.43 -2.33
CA LEU A 48 -22.92 -12.42 -3.30
C LEU A 48 -22.78 -12.98 -4.72
N SER A 49 -22.35 -14.23 -4.87
CA SER A 49 -22.24 -14.87 -6.19
C SER A 49 -23.54 -15.42 -6.76
N LEU A 50 -24.65 -15.39 -6.02
CA LEU A 50 -25.95 -15.82 -6.53
C LEU A 50 -26.46 -14.83 -7.57
N SER A 51 -26.92 -15.28 -8.73
CA SER A 51 -27.51 -14.42 -9.78
C SER A 51 -29.04 -14.35 -9.74
N GLU A 52 -29.67 -15.16 -8.88
CA GLU A 52 -31.12 -15.28 -8.74
C GLU A 52 -31.48 -15.80 -7.35
N GLY A 53 -32.78 -15.75 -7.03
CA GLY A 53 -33.33 -16.24 -5.77
C GLY A 53 -33.40 -15.16 -4.70
N VAL A 54 -34.10 -15.47 -3.61
CA VAL A 54 -34.31 -14.56 -2.48
C VAL A 54 -33.57 -15.06 -1.25
N VAL A 55 -32.73 -14.20 -0.68
CA VAL A 55 -32.02 -14.45 0.58
C VAL A 55 -32.77 -13.77 1.71
N GLU A 56 -33.07 -14.53 2.76
CA GLU A 56 -33.62 -14.01 4.00
C GLU A 56 -32.48 -13.80 5.01
N SER A 57 -32.47 -12.62 5.65
CA SER A 57 -31.50 -12.26 6.68
C SER A 57 -32.22 -11.73 7.92
N THR A 58 -31.45 -11.37 8.94
CA THR A 58 -32.00 -10.75 10.17
C THR A 58 -32.66 -9.39 9.89
N THR A 59 -32.33 -8.74 8.78
CA THR A 59 -32.77 -7.38 8.44
C THR A 59 -33.84 -7.32 7.35
N GLY A 60 -34.10 -8.43 6.65
CA GLY A 60 -35.12 -8.44 5.59
C GLY A 60 -34.98 -9.59 4.60
N ARG A 61 -35.60 -9.40 3.44
CA ARG A 61 -35.58 -10.31 2.30
C ARG A 61 -34.98 -9.55 1.11
N TYR A 62 -34.04 -10.17 0.42
CA TYR A 62 -33.27 -9.53 -0.64
C TYR A 62 -33.26 -10.41 -1.88
N ASP A 63 -33.59 -9.84 -3.03
CA ASP A 63 -33.53 -10.50 -4.34
C ASP A 63 -32.10 -10.46 -4.89
N MET A 64 -31.48 -11.63 -5.07
CA MET A 64 -30.10 -11.76 -5.54
C MET A 64 -29.96 -11.55 -7.05
N SER A 65 -31.06 -11.35 -7.78
CA SER A 65 -31.00 -10.86 -9.16
C SER A 65 -30.81 -9.34 -9.25
N ASP A 66 -31.05 -8.60 -8.15
CA ASP A 66 -30.95 -7.15 -8.08
C ASP A 66 -29.63 -6.73 -7.38
N PRO A 67 -28.67 -6.11 -8.11
CA PRO A 67 -27.40 -5.67 -7.53
C PRO A 67 -27.55 -4.71 -6.35
N ALA A 68 -28.57 -3.82 -6.36
CA ALA A 68 -28.80 -2.89 -5.27
C ALA A 68 -29.27 -3.63 -4.01
N GLN A 69 -30.05 -4.70 -4.16
CA GLN A 69 -30.46 -5.53 -3.02
C GLN A 69 -29.34 -6.42 -2.51
N LYS A 70 -28.38 -6.84 -3.34
CA LYS A 70 -27.15 -7.50 -2.86
C LYS A 70 -26.32 -6.57 -1.99
N GLN A 71 -26.13 -5.32 -2.43
CA GLN A 71 -25.44 -4.30 -1.66
C GLN A 71 -26.16 -4.05 -0.32
N ALA A 72 -27.49 -3.84 -0.37
CA ALA A 72 -28.31 -3.64 0.82
C ALA A 72 -28.25 -4.83 1.79
N LEU A 73 -28.24 -6.07 1.30
CA LEU A 73 -28.10 -7.26 2.14
C LEU A 73 -26.84 -7.22 3.01
N VAL A 74 -25.72 -6.77 2.44
CA VAL A 74 -24.46 -6.65 3.18
C VAL A 74 -24.50 -5.45 4.12
N ALA A 75 -24.85 -4.27 3.60
CA ALA A 75 -24.88 -3.03 4.37
C ALA A 75 -25.82 -3.12 5.58
N ASP A 76 -27.08 -3.52 5.37
CA ASP A 76 -28.06 -3.66 6.44
C ASP A 76 -27.61 -4.69 7.48
N GLY A 77 -27.04 -5.80 7.01
CA GLY A 77 -26.50 -6.85 7.87
C GLY A 77 -25.39 -6.35 8.79
N LEU A 78 -24.43 -5.61 8.23
CA LEU A 78 -23.31 -5.03 8.99
C LEU A 78 -23.78 -3.93 9.95
N VAL A 79 -24.66 -3.04 9.52
CA VAL A 79 -25.26 -2.00 10.38
C VAL A 79 -25.96 -2.63 11.59
N HIS A 80 -26.78 -3.66 11.35
CA HIS A 80 -27.46 -4.39 12.43
C HIS A 80 -26.46 -5.09 13.36
N TYR A 81 -25.46 -5.79 12.80
CA TYR A 81 -24.44 -6.47 13.59
C TYR A 81 -23.65 -5.51 14.49
N ILE A 82 -23.21 -4.38 13.93
CA ILE A 82 -22.44 -3.35 14.66
C ILE A 82 -23.27 -2.84 15.85
N ALA A 83 -24.53 -2.48 15.62
CA ALA A 83 -25.41 -1.96 16.67
C ALA A 83 -25.62 -2.99 17.80
N GLU A 84 -25.89 -4.25 17.43
CA GLU A 84 -26.14 -5.33 18.39
C GLU A 84 -24.91 -5.68 19.24
N VAL A 85 -23.72 -5.71 18.62
CA VAL A 85 -22.47 -6.00 19.33
C VAL A 85 -22.03 -4.81 20.18
N LYS A 86 -22.13 -3.57 19.68
CA LYS A 86 -21.85 -2.36 20.47
C LYS A 86 -22.77 -2.28 21.69
N ALA A 87 -24.05 -2.57 21.54
CA ALA A 87 -25.00 -2.61 22.65
C ALA A 87 -24.64 -3.67 23.71
N GLU A 88 -24.06 -4.80 23.31
CA GLU A 88 -23.55 -5.79 24.24
C GLU A 88 -22.27 -5.30 24.95
N ILE A 89 -21.31 -4.72 24.23
CA ILE A 89 -20.08 -4.16 24.81
C ILE A 89 -20.40 -3.09 25.86
N ARG A 90 -21.29 -2.15 25.54
CA ARG A 90 -21.69 -1.04 26.41
C ARG A 90 -22.41 -1.47 27.70
N GLN A 91 -22.91 -2.71 27.79
CA GLN A 91 -23.43 -3.25 29.06
C GLN A 91 -22.33 -3.52 30.09
N HIS A 92 -21.10 -3.78 29.63
CA HIS A 92 -19.95 -4.12 30.49
C HIS A 92 -18.94 -2.98 30.57
N ASP A 93 -18.81 -2.19 29.51
CA ASP A 93 -17.99 -0.98 29.46
C ASP A 93 -18.84 0.19 28.94
N PRO A 94 -19.54 0.93 29.83
CA PRO A 94 -20.41 2.03 29.43
C PRO A 94 -19.70 3.18 28.70
N THR A 95 -18.37 3.28 28.80
CA THR A 95 -17.55 4.32 28.17
C THR A 95 -16.89 3.90 26.85
N ALA A 96 -16.88 2.59 26.55
CA ALA A 96 -16.25 1.97 25.38
C ALA A 96 -16.47 2.69 24.04
N LEU A 97 -15.44 3.27 23.44
CA LEU A 97 -15.51 3.58 22.01
C LEU A 97 -15.50 2.26 21.21
N VAL A 98 -16.34 2.15 20.18
CA VAL A 98 -16.43 0.95 19.34
C VAL A 98 -16.14 1.30 17.88
N THR A 99 -15.27 0.50 17.26
CA THR A 99 -14.87 0.62 15.86
C THR A 99 -14.88 -0.74 15.15
N MET A 100 -14.66 -0.74 13.84
CA MET A 100 -14.49 -1.92 13.01
C MET A 100 -13.47 -1.58 11.94
N GLY A 101 -12.47 -2.43 11.76
CA GLY A 101 -11.48 -2.28 10.71
C GLY A 101 -12.01 -2.76 9.36
N PHE A 102 -11.66 -2.05 8.29
CA PHE A 102 -12.04 -2.38 6.92
C PHE A 102 -10.80 -2.48 6.05
N PHE A 103 -10.67 -3.60 5.34
CA PHE A 103 -9.65 -3.75 4.31
C PHE A 103 -9.91 -2.72 3.20
N ALA A 104 -8.86 -2.33 2.48
CA ALA A 104 -9.01 -1.52 1.28
C ALA A 104 -10.01 -2.16 0.30
N PRO A 105 -10.91 -1.41 -0.35
CA PRO A 105 -11.91 -2.02 -1.23
C PRO A 105 -11.28 -2.66 -2.48
N GLU A 106 -12.12 -3.16 -3.40
CA GLU A 106 -11.74 -4.01 -4.56
C GLU A 106 -10.46 -3.60 -5.32
N ILE A 107 -10.06 -2.33 -5.27
CA ILE A 107 -8.80 -1.81 -5.83
C ILE A 107 -7.54 -2.54 -5.31
N ALA A 108 -7.54 -3.05 -4.07
CA ALA A 108 -6.39 -3.68 -3.44
C ALA A 108 -6.50 -5.22 -3.39
N ALA A 109 -7.71 -5.77 -3.41
CA ALA A 109 -7.96 -7.20 -3.41
C ALA A 109 -9.11 -7.55 -4.38
N PRO A 110 -8.79 -7.76 -5.68
CA PRO A 110 -9.78 -8.18 -6.66
C PRO A 110 -10.48 -9.48 -6.23
N GLY A 111 -11.81 -9.47 -6.21
CA GLY A 111 -12.64 -10.60 -5.76
C GLY A 111 -13.02 -10.58 -4.28
N TRP A 112 -12.53 -9.61 -3.51
CA TRP A 112 -13.03 -9.29 -2.18
C TRP A 112 -14.03 -8.15 -2.27
N TYR A 113 -15.15 -8.27 -1.57
CA TYR A 113 -16.19 -7.26 -1.49
C TYR A 113 -16.06 -6.50 -0.16
N VAL A 114 -15.83 -5.20 -0.28
CA VAL A 114 -15.86 -4.23 0.83
C VAL A 114 -16.67 -3.03 0.35
N ASP A 115 -17.66 -2.61 1.14
CA ASP A 115 -18.47 -1.44 0.83
C ASP A 115 -18.73 -0.63 2.10
N THR A 116 -17.94 0.43 2.26
CA THR A 116 -17.94 1.29 3.45
C THR A 116 -18.88 2.48 3.31
N ALA A 117 -19.22 2.91 2.10
CA ALA A 117 -20.00 4.13 1.89
C ALA A 117 -21.40 4.10 2.56
N PRO A 118 -22.20 3.01 2.45
CA PRO A 118 -23.45 2.89 3.19
C PRO A 118 -23.24 2.86 4.71
N LEU A 119 -22.09 2.37 5.18
CA LEU A 119 -21.77 2.26 6.60
C LEU A 119 -21.39 3.61 7.21
N LEU A 120 -20.65 4.46 6.48
CA LEU A 120 -20.32 5.82 6.89
C LEU A 120 -21.58 6.62 7.30
N ALA A 121 -22.69 6.41 6.59
CA ALA A 121 -23.96 7.07 6.87
C ALA A 121 -24.80 6.44 7.99
N ASN A 122 -24.72 5.11 8.16
CA ASN A 122 -25.72 4.36 8.94
C ASN A 122 -25.17 3.51 10.08
N ALA A 123 -23.88 3.18 10.10
CA ALA A 123 -23.31 2.30 11.10
C ALA A 123 -23.12 3.01 12.44
N ASP A 124 -23.52 2.35 13.53
CA ASP A 124 -23.34 2.85 14.90
C ASP A 124 -21.90 2.64 15.43
N LEU A 125 -20.90 3.01 14.65
CA LEU A 125 -19.50 3.08 15.12
C LEU A 125 -19.25 4.45 15.78
N ASP A 126 -18.32 4.50 16.72
CA ASP A 126 -17.86 5.75 17.34
C ASP A 126 -16.76 6.41 16.49
N PHE A 127 -15.99 5.62 15.76
CA PHE A 127 -15.03 6.03 14.72
C PHE A 127 -14.83 4.88 13.72
N PHE A 128 -14.37 5.20 12.51
CA PHE A 128 -14.02 4.19 11.50
C PHE A 128 -12.53 3.90 11.51
N ASP A 129 -12.19 2.67 11.16
CA ASP A 129 -10.83 2.18 11.05
C ASP A 129 -10.64 1.62 9.63
N PHE A 130 -9.84 2.30 8.82
CA PHE A 130 -9.58 1.92 7.43
C PHE A 130 -8.12 1.52 7.25
N HIS A 131 -7.90 0.45 6.49
CA HIS A 131 -6.59 -0.11 6.25
C HIS A 131 -6.17 0.24 4.81
N ALA A 132 -5.09 0.99 4.66
CA ALA A 132 -4.57 1.38 3.35
C ALA A 132 -3.06 1.53 3.40
N TYR A 133 -2.39 0.97 2.40
CA TYR A 133 -0.94 0.83 2.36
C TYR A 133 -0.36 1.63 1.18
N PRO A 134 0.81 2.26 1.35
CA PRO A 134 1.57 2.76 0.21
C PRO A 134 2.01 1.60 -0.69
N GLY A 135 2.01 1.81 -2.00
CA GLY A 135 2.29 0.77 -2.98
C GLY A 135 2.06 1.24 -4.42
N ASP A 136 1.33 0.47 -5.20
CA ASP A 136 1.06 0.72 -6.62
C ASP A 136 0.12 1.91 -6.90
N ARG A 137 -0.50 2.48 -5.85
CA ARG A 137 -1.57 3.47 -5.97
C ARG A 137 -1.43 4.62 -4.97
N PRO A 138 -1.87 5.84 -5.34
CA PRO A 138 -1.92 6.96 -4.40
C PRO A 138 -3.05 6.79 -3.37
N LEU A 139 -2.92 7.45 -2.22
CA LEU A 139 -3.94 7.43 -1.16
C LEU A 139 -5.32 7.91 -1.64
N THR A 140 -5.37 8.79 -2.64
CA THR A 140 -6.62 9.30 -3.24
C THR A 140 -7.51 8.19 -3.77
N ASP A 141 -6.93 7.14 -4.35
CA ASP A 141 -7.70 6.00 -4.86
C ASP A 141 -8.41 5.27 -3.71
N TYR A 142 -7.73 5.12 -2.57
CA TYR A 142 -8.31 4.51 -1.37
C TYR A 142 -9.40 5.40 -0.77
N ILE A 143 -9.21 6.72 -0.73
CA ILE A 143 -10.22 7.67 -0.24
C ILE A 143 -11.52 7.56 -1.06
N ASP A 144 -11.39 7.51 -2.38
CA ASP A 144 -12.52 7.37 -3.30
C ASP A 144 -13.18 6.00 -3.13
N ALA A 145 -12.39 4.92 -3.05
CA ALA A 145 -12.87 3.57 -2.85
C ALA A 145 -13.62 3.40 -1.52
N PHE A 146 -13.12 3.99 -0.43
CA PHE A 146 -13.81 3.98 0.87
C PHE A 146 -15.07 4.87 0.89
N GLY A 147 -15.26 5.72 -0.12
CA GLY A 147 -16.35 6.70 -0.16
C GLY A 147 -16.25 7.75 0.95
N MET A 148 -15.03 8.02 1.44
CA MET A 148 -14.80 8.90 2.60
C MET A 148 -14.48 10.35 2.24
N ALA A 149 -14.38 10.67 0.95
CA ALA A 149 -14.14 12.03 0.47
C ALA A 149 -15.15 13.01 1.07
N GLY A 150 -14.66 14.00 1.83
CA GLY A 150 -15.50 15.03 2.47
C GLY A 150 -16.31 14.55 3.69
N TYR A 151 -16.20 13.29 4.11
CA TYR A 151 -16.87 12.80 5.31
C TYR A 151 -16.26 13.41 6.58
N ARG A 152 -17.09 13.93 7.48
CA ARG A 152 -16.65 14.63 8.71
C ARG A 152 -17.51 14.34 9.94
N GLU A 153 -18.49 13.44 9.86
CA GLU A 153 -19.41 13.18 10.98
C GLU A 153 -18.75 12.42 12.12
N LYS A 154 -17.88 11.45 11.79
CA LYS A 154 -17.14 10.63 12.75
C LYS A 154 -15.66 10.60 12.38
N PRO A 155 -14.75 10.50 13.35
CA PRO A 155 -13.32 10.33 13.07
C PRO A 155 -13.07 9.07 12.23
N ILE A 156 -12.10 9.15 11.33
CA ILE A 156 -11.59 8.00 10.58
C ILE A 156 -10.12 7.86 10.95
N ILE A 157 -9.72 6.67 11.40
CA ILE A 157 -8.34 6.31 11.71
C ILE A 157 -7.83 5.48 10.55
N LEU A 158 -6.60 5.76 10.09
CA LEU A 158 -5.85 4.85 9.24
C LEU A 158 -5.26 3.80 10.18
N GLY A 159 -6.05 2.77 10.52
CA GLY A 159 -5.71 1.86 11.61
C GLY A 159 -4.82 0.69 11.17
N GLU A 160 -4.49 0.62 9.89
CA GLU A 160 -3.43 -0.25 9.41
C GLU A 160 -2.76 0.34 8.17
N TYR A 161 -1.45 0.56 8.26
CA TYR A 161 -0.57 0.89 7.15
C TYR A 161 0.87 0.49 7.49
N GLY A 162 1.72 0.34 6.49
CA GLY A 162 3.14 0.03 6.66
C GLY A 162 3.86 -0.04 5.32
N ALA A 163 5.17 -0.26 5.34
CA ALA A 163 5.96 -0.43 4.12
C ALA A 163 6.28 -1.90 3.90
N PHE A 164 5.67 -2.53 2.89
CA PHE A 164 5.98 -3.91 2.54
C PHE A 164 7.42 -4.04 2.05
N ARG A 165 8.16 -5.02 2.58
CA ARG A 165 9.58 -5.21 2.23
C ARG A 165 9.81 -5.59 0.76
N HIS A 166 8.82 -6.22 0.13
CA HIS A 166 8.92 -6.56 -1.30
C HIS A 166 8.72 -5.33 -2.21
N VAL A 167 7.97 -4.33 -1.73
CA VAL A 167 7.78 -3.04 -2.42
C VAL A 167 8.94 -2.09 -2.14
N TYR A 168 9.29 -1.93 -0.86
CA TYR A 168 10.34 -1.03 -0.39
C TYR A 168 11.48 -1.86 0.20
N GLY A 169 12.43 -2.23 -0.65
CA GLY A 169 13.51 -3.17 -0.28
C GLY A 169 14.54 -2.63 0.71
N GLU A 170 14.68 -1.30 0.78
CA GLU A 170 15.62 -0.60 1.65
C GLU A 170 14.88 0.20 2.74
N LEU A 171 15.43 0.24 3.95
CA LEU A 171 14.77 0.87 5.09
C LEU A 171 14.58 2.39 4.91
N SER A 172 15.55 3.09 4.33
CA SER A 172 15.43 4.53 4.06
C SER A 172 14.31 4.85 3.07
N THR A 173 14.11 3.98 2.07
CA THR A 173 13.02 4.06 1.11
C THR A 173 11.68 3.78 1.76
N ALA A 174 11.59 2.71 2.56
CA ALA A 174 10.42 2.42 3.36
C ALA A 174 10.04 3.60 4.28
N ALA A 175 11.04 4.20 4.93
CA ALA A 175 10.87 5.37 5.79
C ALA A 175 10.32 6.60 5.05
N ARG A 176 10.81 6.87 3.82
CA ARG A 176 10.25 7.92 2.96
C ARG A 176 8.78 7.64 2.64
N ALA A 177 8.48 6.42 2.18
CA ALA A 177 7.14 6.04 1.77
C ALA A 177 6.14 6.16 2.91
N VAL A 178 6.47 5.64 4.10
CA VAL A 178 5.54 5.69 5.26
C VAL A 178 5.40 7.11 5.80
N GLY A 179 6.47 7.90 5.83
CA GLY A 179 6.42 9.28 6.28
C GLY A 179 5.58 10.16 5.35
N GLN A 180 5.70 9.97 4.03
CA GLN A 180 4.83 10.62 3.05
C GLN A 180 3.37 10.15 3.21
N TRP A 181 3.15 8.85 3.38
CA TRP A 181 1.81 8.28 3.58
C TRP A 181 1.10 8.84 4.82
N GLN A 182 1.83 9.06 5.93
CA GLN A 182 1.31 9.73 7.12
C GLN A 182 0.88 11.18 6.83
N ALA A 183 1.72 11.94 6.12
CA ALA A 183 1.42 13.31 5.73
C ALA A 183 0.19 13.40 4.80
N ASP A 184 0.11 12.52 3.82
CA ASP A 184 -1.03 12.43 2.90
C ASP A 184 -2.32 12.05 3.64
N ALA A 185 -2.25 11.10 4.57
CA ALA A 185 -3.38 10.70 5.40
C ALA A 185 -3.88 11.84 6.30
N CYS A 186 -2.98 12.62 6.91
CA CYS A 186 -3.34 13.85 7.59
C CYS A 186 -4.10 14.81 6.66
N GLY A 187 -3.56 15.07 5.46
CA GLY A 187 -4.16 15.97 4.47
C GLY A 187 -5.55 15.51 4.00
N ALA A 188 -5.77 14.20 3.94
CA ALA A 188 -7.04 13.57 3.60
C ALA A 188 -8.11 13.67 4.71
N GLY A 189 -7.69 13.97 5.95
CA GLY A 189 -8.57 14.10 7.12
C GLY A 189 -8.67 12.85 7.98
N PHE A 190 -7.70 11.92 7.89
CA PHE A 190 -7.56 10.88 8.90
C PHE A 190 -7.18 11.51 10.24
N ALA A 191 -7.86 11.09 11.31
CA ALA A 191 -7.72 11.63 12.66
C ALA A 191 -6.69 10.86 13.51
N GLY A 192 -6.19 9.73 13.02
CA GLY A 192 -5.22 8.88 13.71
C GLY A 192 -4.55 7.91 12.74
N LEU A 193 -3.38 7.41 13.16
CA LEU A 193 -2.49 6.57 12.37
C LEU A 193 -2.03 5.40 13.25
N LEU A 194 -2.25 4.15 12.83
CA LEU A 194 -1.72 2.96 13.51
C LEU A 194 -0.86 2.16 12.54
N TYR A 195 0.42 2.03 12.89
CA TYR A 195 1.43 1.39 12.03
C TYR A 195 1.48 -0.11 12.26
N TRP A 196 1.49 -0.86 11.17
CA TRP A 196 1.68 -2.30 11.12
C TRP A 196 3.12 -2.58 10.61
N THR A 197 4.09 -2.96 11.46
CA THR A 197 3.98 -3.43 12.86
C THR A 197 5.08 -2.90 13.78
N TYR A 198 4.90 -3.06 15.10
CA TYR A 198 5.92 -2.67 16.08
C TYR A 198 7.16 -3.59 16.05
N TYR A 199 6.92 -4.91 15.98
CA TYR A 199 7.97 -5.93 15.96
C TYR A 199 8.17 -6.49 14.55
N PRO A 200 9.38 -6.91 14.17
CA PRO A 200 9.62 -7.47 12.84
C PRO A 200 8.76 -8.71 12.62
N ALA A 201 8.05 -8.72 11.49
CA ALA A 201 7.35 -9.90 11.04
C ALA A 201 8.37 -11.00 10.65
N GLY A 202 8.02 -12.26 10.95
CA GLY A 202 8.84 -13.41 10.59
C GLY A 202 9.12 -13.48 9.09
N ALA A 203 10.33 -13.93 8.70
CA ALA A 203 10.75 -13.95 7.30
C ALA A 203 9.89 -14.85 6.39
N ASN A 204 9.06 -15.72 6.97
CA ASN A 204 8.12 -16.59 6.27
C ASN A 204 6.78 -15.91 5.93
N ILE A 205 6.57 -14.68 6.37
CA ILE A 205 5.37 -13.88 6.04
C ILE A 205 5.68 -13.14 4.74
N GLY A 206 4.96 -13.48 3.66
CA GLY A 206 5.18 -12.90 2.32
C GLY A 206 4.96 -11.39 2.28
N ASP A 207 3.95 -10.93 3.01
CA ASP A 207 3.57 -9.51 3.08
C ASP A 207 4.14 -8.84 4.32
N ARG A 208 5.34 -9.24 4.76
CA ARG A 208 5.98 -8.60 5.91
C ARG A 208 6.29 -7.12 5.61
N THR A 209 5.85 -6.25 6.51
CA THR A 209 6.31 -4.87 6.54
C THR A 209 7.64 -4.73 7.28
N TRP A 210 8.27 -3.58 7.08
CA TRP A 210 9.27 -3.09 8.03
C TRP A 210 8.62 -2.86 9.39
N GLY A 211 9.22 -3.39 10.46
CA GLY A 211 8.77 -3.17 11.83
C GLY A 211 9.44 -1.95 12.45
N PHE A 212 8.81 -1.33 13.44
CA PHE A 212 9.44 -0.21 14.17
C PHE A 212 10.75 -0.57 14.86
N THR A 213 10.89 -1.82 15.29
CA THR A 213 12.11 -2.32 15.96
C THR A 213 13.08 -3.03 15.00
N ASP A 214 12.83 -2.99 13.68
CA ASP A 214 13.83 -3.40 12.69
C ASP A 214 15.03 -2.44 12.69
N GLU A 215 16.22 -2.98 12.33
CA GLU A 215 17.48 -2.25 12.13
C GLU A 215 17.72 -1.14 13.17
N ASP A 216 17.95 -1.57 14.41
CA ASP A 216 18.28 -0.69 15.54
C ASP A 216 17.21 0.38 15.83
N ASN A 217 15.93 0.05 15.60
CA ASN A 217 14.78 0.90 15.86
C ASN A 217 14.68 2.16 14.98
N TYR A 218 15.30 2.15 13.78
CA TYR A 218 15.36 3.34 12.93
C TYR A 218 13.99 3.99 12.65
N LEU A 219 12.97 3.20 12.28
CA LEU A 219 11.62 3.73 12.04
C LEU A 219 10.95 4.22 13.32
N LEU A 220 11.14 3.51 14.44
CA LEU A 220 10.61 3.95 15.74
C LEU A 220 11.20 5.30 16.12
N GLU A 221 12.50 5.47 16.01
CA GLU A 221 13.18 6.73 16.33
C GLU A 221 12.74 7.83 15.37
N LEU A 222 12.73 7.57 14.07
CA LEU A 222 12.33 8.56 13.07
C LEU A 222 10.92 9.09 13.30
N LEU A 223 9.94 8.20 13.51
CA LEU A 223 8.51 8.54 13.58
C LEU A 223 8.04 8.80 15.02
N ALA A 224 8.90 8.65 16.03
CA ALA A 224 8.55 8.96 17.41
C ALA A 224 8.12 10.44 17.54
N PRO A 225 7.06 10.75 18.31
CA PRO A 225 6.63 12.14 18.53
C PRO A 225 7.71 13.08 19.07
N SER A 226 8.78 12.56 19.69
CA SER A 226 9.92 13.36 20.14
C SER A 226 10.81 13.85 18.99
N ASN A 227 10.82 13.14 17.86
CA ASN A 227 11.67 13.41 16.70
C ASN A 227 10.86 13.93 15.50
N LEU A 228 9.61 13.47 15.35
CA LEU A 228 8.62 13.98 14.40
C LEU A 228 7.35 14.43 15.15
N PRO A 229 7.33 15.64 15.75
CA PRO A 229 6.19 16.10 16.55
C PRO A 229 4.91 16.33 15.74
N ASP A 230 5.05 16.66 14.46
CA ASP A 230 3.94 16.83 13.53
C ASP A 230 3.98 15.70 12.48
N PRO A 231 3.16 14.64 12.62
CA PRO A 231 3.13 13.53 11.68
C PRO A 231 2.53 13.93 10.32
N CYS A 232 1.97 15.14 10.21
CA CYS A 232 1.42 15.66 8.97
C CYS A 232 2.48 16.29 8.07
N LEU A 233 3.75 16.31 8.50
CA LEU A 233 4.90 16.71 7.70
C LEU A 233 5.75 15.48 7.41
N ALA A 234 5.97 15.18 6.13
CA ALA A 234 6.84 14.08 5.74
C ALA A 234 8.29 14.36 6.19
N PRO A 235 9.00 13.37 6.76
CA PRO A 235 10.41 13.53 7.09
C PRO A 235 11.27 13.60 5.82
N GLU A 236 12.22 14.53 5.81
CA GLU A 236 13.20 14.68 4.73
C GLU A 236 14.31 13.64 4.88
N ILE A 237 14.28 12.59 4.05
CA ILE A 237 15.25 11.49 4.09
C ILE A 237 15.94 11.39 2.74
N ALA A 238 17.22 11.74 2.69
CA ALA A 238 18.02 11.67 1.47
C ALA A 238 18.06 10.24 0.88
N SER A 239 17.97 10.14 -0.44
CA SER A 239 18.24 8.89 -1.15
C SER A 239 19.72 8.78 -1.56
N ALA A 240 20.27 7.57 -1.45
CA ALA A 240 21.57 7.23 -2.01
C ALA A 240 21.51 6.97 -3.54
N ASN A 241 20.32 6.73 -4.08
CA ASN A 241 20.07 6.62 -5.51
C ASN A 241 20.10 8.02 -6.14
N LEU A 242 21.13 8.30 -6.92
CA LEU A 242 21.30 9.55 -7.65
C LEU A 242 20.19 9.80 -8.68
N ALA A 243 19.50 8.74 -9.13
CA ALA A 243 18.37 8.84 -10.05
C ALA A 243 17.04 9.16 -9.35
N TYR A 244 16.94 9.02 -8.02
CA TYR A 244 15.69 9.20 -7.28
C TYR A 244 15.03 10.56 -7.56
N GLN A 245 13.78 10.52 -8.03
CA GLN A 245 12.96 11.68 -8.41
C GLN A 245 13.63 12.64 -9.41
N LYS A 246 14.59 12.16 -10.19
CA LYS A 246 15.23 12.95 -11.24
C LYS A 246 14.38 13.03 -12.51
N PRO A 247 14.58 14.06 -13.36
CA PRO A 247 13.91 14.12 -14.64
C PRO A 247 14.20 12.90 -15.50
N VAL A 248 13.14 12.28 -16.04
CA VAL A 248 13.24 11.11 -16.91
C VAL A 248 12.60 11.41 -18.26
N THR A 249 13.24 10.98 -19.33
CA THR A 249 12.70 10.97 -20.69
C THR A 249 12.69 9.55 -21.22
N SER A 250 11.73 9.21 -22.08
CA SER A 250 11.61 7.88 -22.66
C SER A 250 11.18 7.93 -24.11
N SER A 251 11.32 6.81 -24.81
CA SER A 251 10.84 6.66 -26.19
C SER A 251 9.32 6.72 -26.29
N ALA A 252 8.62 6.16 -25.31
CA ALA A 252 7.17 6.13 -25.17
C ALA A 252 6.81 5.89 -23.69
N ALA A 253 5.56 6.15 -23.31
CA ALA A 253 5.02 5.80 -22.00
C ALA A 253 3.50 5.63 -22.09
N LEU A 254 2.97 4.66 -21.33
CA LEU A 254 1.55 4.63 -20.98
C LEU A 254 1.25 5.76 -19.99
N THR A 255 0.02 6.27 -19.99
CA THR A 255 -0.40 7.33 -19.08
C THR A 255 -0.29 6.88 -17.61
N GLU A 256 -0.61 5.61 -17.34
CA GLU A 256 -0.70 5.04 -15.99
C GLU A 256 0.64 4.46 -15.52
N GLU A 257 1.61 4.30 -16.44
CA GLU A 257 2.96 3.79 -16.18
C GLU A 257 4.01 4.79 -16.71
N PRO A 258 4.02 6.04 -16.21
CA PRO A 258 4.90 7.09 -16.70
C PRO A 258 6.37 6.79 -16.41
N ALA A 259 7.27 7.44 -17.15
CA ALA A 259 8.72 7.26 -17.00
C ALA A 259 9.26 7.58 -15.58
N ALA A 260 8.55 8.44 -14.84
CA ALA A 260 8.90 8.79 -13.46
C ALA A 260 8.82 7.61 -12.49
N ASN A 261 7.96 6.61 -12.78
CA ASN A 261 7.86 5.41 -11.95
C ASN A 261 9.13 4.56 -11.97
N ALA A 262 10.03 4.75 -12.94
CA ALA A 262 11.30 4.03 -12.96
C ALA A 262 12.34 4.62 -11.98
N VAL A 263 12.04 5.69 -11.26
CA VAL A 263 12.99 6.38 -10.37
C VAL A 263 12.34 6.86 -9.06
N ASP A 264 11.27 6.21 -8.62
CA ASP A 264 10.51 6.55 -7.42
C ASP A 264 10.83 5.65 -6.22
N GLU A 265 11.70 4.64 -6.40
CA GLU A 265 12.06 3.62 -5.40
C GLU A 265 10.85 2.86 -4.86
N ASN A 266 9.86 2.63 -5.71
CA ASN A 266 8.66 1.88 -5.41
C ASN A 266 8.56 0.67 -6.34
N ASN A 267 8.98 -0.50 -5.87
CA ASN A 267 8.95 -1.70 -6.71
C ASN A 267 7.54 -2.17 -7.11
N ALA A 268 6.47 -1.56 -6.58
CA ALA A 268 5.09 -1.83 -6.96
C ALA A 268 4.65 -1.05 -8.22
N THR A 269 5.31 0.06 -8.56
CA THR A 269 5.06 0.82 -9.78
C THR A 269 6.04 0.40 -10.89
N GLN A 270 5.78 0.84 -12.12
CA GLN A 270 6.71 0.69 -13.23
C GLN A 270 6.52 1.78 -14.28
N TRP A 271 7.57 2.04 -15.05
CA TRP A 271 7.43 2.63 -16.37
C TRP A 271 7.09 1.54 -17.39
N GLY A 272 6.11 1.81 -18.25
CA GLY A 272 5.74 0.94 -19.36
C GLY A 272 5.70 1.71 -20.67
N SER A 273 6.43 1.24 -21.68
CA SER A 273 6.47 1.88 -23.00
C SER A 273 5.14 1.76 -23.78
N GLY A 274 4.33 0.74 -23.45
CA GLY A 274 3.16 0.34 -24.25
C GLY A 274 3.51 -0.27 -25.61
N ALA A 275 4.77 -0.65 -25.84
CA ALA A 275 5.26 -1.14 -27.13
C ALA A 275 6.45 -2.11 -27.00
N ASP A 276 6.63 -2.96 -28.02
CA ASP A 276 7.76 -3.88 -28.13
C ASP A 276 9.09 -3.15 -28.34
N ALA A 277 10.19 -3.87 -28.10
CA ALA A 277 11.55 -3.38 -28.36
C ALA A 277 11.76 -3.02 -29.85
N PRO A 278 12.60 -2.00 -30.18
CA PRO A 278 13.45 -1.26 -29.26
C PRO A 278 12.73 -0.12 -28.54
N GLN A 279 13.02 0.06 -27.25
CA GLN A 279 12.53 1.16 -26.41
C GLN A 279 13.64 1.61 -25.45
N TRP A 280 13.59 2.86 -24.99
CA TRP A 280 14.60 3.42 -24.08
C TRP A 280 14.00 4.34 -23.01
N LEU A 281 14.72 4.43 -21.90
CA LEU A 281 14.47 5.35 -20.79
C LEU A 281 15.82 5.99 -20.37
N GLU A 282 15.82 7.30 -20.19
CA GLU A 282 16.99 8.12 -19.86
C GLU A 282 16.71 9.03 -18.67
N VAL A 283 17.60 9.02 -17.70
CA VAL A 283 17.55 9.86 -16.50
C VAL A 283 18.62 10.96 -16.59
N ASP A 284 18.23 12.20 -16.31
CA ASP A 284 19.13 13.32 -16.07
C ASP A 284 19.42 13.45 -14.57
N LEU A 285 20.63 13.11 -14.14
CA LEU A 285 21.03 13.16 -12.73
C LEU A 285 21.07 14.60 -12.16
N GLY A 286 20.99 15.62 -13.01
CA GLY A 286 20.95 17.04 -12.63
C GLY A 286 22.34 17.64 -12.35
N GLY A 287 23.41 16.91 -12.66
CA GLY A 287 24.79 17.32 -12.47
C GLY A 287 25.77 16.23 -12.90
N ALA A 288 27.06 16.53 -12.86
CA ALA A 288 28.10 15.54 -13.09
C ALA A 288 28.32 14.70 -11.82
N HIS A 289 28.31 13.38 -11.99
CA HIS A 289 28.54 12.41 -10.93
C HIS A 289 29.56 11.37 -11.39
N THR A 290 30.29 10.85 -10.41
CA THR A 290 31.05 9.61 -10.57
C THR A 290 30.16 8.43 -10.24
N ILE A 291 29.98 7.50 -11.17
CA ILE A 291 29.09 6.34 -11.05
C ILE A 291 29.87 5.11 -10.59
N THR A 292 29.34 4.42 -9.57
CA THR A 292 29.94 3.21 -9.00
C THR A 292 29.05 1.98 -9.15
N GLU A 293 27.76 2.14 -9.42
CA GLU A 293 26.83 1.02 -9.63
C GLU A 293 25.56 1.50 -10.34
N ILE A 294 24.99 0.64 -11.19
CA ILE A 294 23.67 0.83 -11.80
C ILE A 294 22.87 -0.45 -11.59
N ARG A 295 21.64 -0.34 -11.08
CA ARG A 295 20.69 -1.44 -10.93
C ARG A 295 19.44 -1.18 -11.75
N LEU A 296 18.91 -2.21 -12.38
CA LEU A 296 17.64 -2.17 -13.09
C LEU A 296 16.72 -3.26 -12.53
N LEU A 297 15.50 -2.90 -12.14
CA LEU A 297 14.48 -3.86 -11.72
C LEU A 297 13.53 -4.14 -12.88
N VAL A 298 13.52 -5.39 -13.36
CA VAL A 298 12.77 -5.81 -14.53
C VAL A 298 11.26 -5.71 -14.30
N GLY A 299 10.56 -5.03 -15.20
CA GLY A 299 9.11 -5.14 -15.40
C GLY A 299 8.84 -5.92 -16.69
N GLN A 300 8.23 -7.10 -16.61
CA GLN A 300 8.13 -8.01 -17.74
C GLN A 300 7.09 -9.13 -17.55
N TRP A 301 6.18 -9.28 -18.52
CA TRP A 301 5.29 -10.44 -18.62
C TRP A 301 4.95 -10.76 -20.08
N PRO A 302 5.24 -11.98 -20.60
CA PRO A 302 5.80 -13.15 -19.92
C PRO A 302 7.34 -13.12 -19.75
N ALA A 303 7.89 -14.05 -18.95
CA ALA A 303 9.34 -14.27 -18.83
C ALA A 303 9.97 -14.75 -20.15
N GLY A 304 11.24 -14.42 -20.40
CA GLY A 304 11.93 -14.77 -21.66
C GLY A 304 13.31 -14.14 -21.82
N ASP A 305 13.97 -14.44 -22.94
CA ASP A 305 15.28 -13.89 -23.29
C ASP A 305 15.19 -12.39 -23.64
N THR A 306 16.08 -11.59 -23.06
CA THR A 306 16.14 -10.15 -23.27
C THR A 306 17.54 -9.67 -23.63
N SER A 307 17.61 -8.48 -24.25
CA SER A 307 18.88 -7.77 -24.42
C SER A 307 18.69 -6.28 -24.15
N HIS A 308 19.54 -5.74 -23.29
CA HIS A 308 19.54 -4.34 -22.89
C HIS A 308 20.96 -3.78 -22.96
N ARG A 309 21.12 -2.53 -23.36
CA ARG A 309 22.39 -1.79 -23.23
C ARG A 309 22.26 -0.63 -22.26
N LEU A 310 23.29 -0.44 -21.45
CA LEU A 310 23.48 0.73 -20.60
C LEU A 310 24.37 1.72 -21.34
N LEU A 311 23.85 2.93 -21.55
CA LEU A 311 24.61 4.03 -22.12
C LEU A 311 24.70 5.18 -21.13
N VAL A 312 25.82 5.88 -21.14
CA VAL A 312 26.02 7.09 -20.33
C VAL A 312 26.60 8.21 -21.16
N ARG A 313 26.37 9.46 -20.74
CA ARG A 313 27.04 10.64 -21.30
C ARG A 313 27.18 11.76 -20.27
N SER A 314 28.14 12.63 -20.52
CA SER A 314 28.25 13.94 -19.87
C SER A 314 27.23 14.93 -20.46
N ALA A 315 27.14 16.13 -19.87
CA ALA A 315 26.19 17.18 -20.27
C ALA A 315 26.12 17.46 -21.79
N GLY A 316 27.28 17.48 -22.45
CA GLY A 316 27.41 17.78 -23.89
C GLY A 316 28.20 16.73 -24.69
N GLY A 317 28.40 15.54 -24.13
CA GLY A 317 29.09 14.43 -24.79
C GLY A 317 28.15 13.52 -25.58
N ASP A 318 28.75 12.63 -26.37
CA ASP A 318 28.04 11.53 -27.04
C ASP A 318 27.78 10.36 -26.07
N PHE A 319 26.77 9.54 -26.38
CA PHE A 319 26.52 8.31 -25.63
C PHE A 319 27.64 7.29 -25.80
N VAL A 320 28.07 6.72 -24.68
CA VAL A 320 29.00 5.60 -24.62
C VAL A 320 28.28 4.40 -24.02
N GLU A 321 28.26 3.27 -24.73
CA GLU A 321 27.80 1.99 -24.18
C GLU A 321 28.83 1.48 -23.17
N ILE A 322 28.42 1.36 -21.91
CA ILE A 322 29.28 0.91 -20.81
C ILE A 322 29.04 -0.55 -20.42
N HIS A 323 27.86 -1.07 -20.77
CA HIS A 323 27.51 -2.46 -20.47
C HIS A 323 26.36 -2.95 -21.35
N ARG A 324 26.25 -4.28 -21.47
CA ARG A 324 25.16 -4.97 -22.16
C ARG A 324 24.75 -6.21 -21.38
N PHE A 325 23.47 -6.26 -21.01
CA PHE A 325 22.83 -7.45 -20.46
C PHE A 325 22.26 -8.30 -21.60
N THR A 326 22.46 -9.61 -21.56
CA THR A 326 21.83 -10.57 -22.48
C THR A 326 21.63 -11.87 -21.73
N SER A 327 20.38 -12.13 -21.32
CA SER A 327 20.02 -13.23 -20.43
C SER A 327 18.53 -13.52 -20.50
N PHE A 328 18.11 -14.64 -19.93
CA PHE A 328 16.71 -14.87 -19.60
C PHE A 328 16.33 -14.03 -18.38
N THR A 329 15.28 -13.22 -18.46
CA THR A 329 14.78 -12.38 -17.36
C THR A 329 13.31 -12.70 -17.05
N THR A 330 12.95 -12.47 -15.79
CA THR A 330 11.60 -12.58 -15.23
C THR A 330 11.23 -11.28 -14.51
N GLU A 331 9.94 -11.01 -14.35
CA GLU A 331 9.41 -9.96 -13.47
C GLU A 331 10.17 -9.90 -12.13
N GLY A 332 10.64 -8.72 -11.75
CA GLY A 332 11.32 -8.50 -10.47
C GLY A 332 12.78 -8.96 -10.41
N ASP A 333 13.37 -9.44 -11.51
CA ASP A 333 14.81 -9.68 -11.57
C ASP A 333 15.59 -8.36 -11.46
N TRP A 334 16.66 -8.37 -10.66
CA TRP A 334 17.63 -7.29 -10.62
C TRP A 334 18.77 -7.54 -11.61
N LEU A 335 18.94 -6.64 -12.56
CA LEU A 335 20.15 -6.55 -13.39
C LEU A 335 21.09 -5.52 -12.78
N VAL A 336 22.27 -5.97 -12.35
CA VAL A 336 23.23 -5.12 -11.63
C VAL A 336 24.52 -5.01 -12.43
N PHE A 337 24.94 -3.77 -12.66
CA PHE A 337 26.23 -3.44 -13.25
C PHE A 337 27.09 -2.68 -12.25
N VAL A 338 28.27 -3.25 -11.94
CA VAL A 338 29.33 -2.59 -11.18
C VAL A 338 30.54 -2.44 -12.11
N PRO A 339 30.96 -1.23 -12.49
CA PRO A 339 32.13 -1.03 -13.33
C PRO A 339 33.40 -1.43 -12.55
N THR A 340 34.44 -1.83 -13.29
CA THR A 340 35.73 -2.21 -12.67
C THR A 340 36.43 -1.03 -12.02
N GLU A 341 36.18 0.18 -12.53
CA GLU A 341 36.64 1.45 -11.97
C GLU A 341 35.46 2.44 -12.02
N PRO A 342 35.32 3.36 -11.04
CA PRO A 342 34.26 4.37 -11.06
C PRO A 342 34.29 5.20 -12.36
N ILE A 343 33.11 5.49 -12.92
CA ILE A 343 32.98 6.21 -14.19
C ILE A 343 32.70 7.70 -13.90
N PRO A 344 33.65 8.61 -14.11
CA PRO A 344 33.48 10.03 -13.79
C PRO A 344 32.66 10.79 -14.84
N ALA A 345 32.27 12.01 -14.49
CA ALA A 345 31.67 13.03 -15.35
C ALA A 345 30.37 12.60 -16.07
N ILE A 346 29.55 11.76 -15.42
CA ILE A 346 28.27 11.30 -15.96
C ILE A 346 27.13 12.18 -15.47
N GLN A 347 26.27 12.62 -16.40
CA GLN A 347 25.03 13.29 -16.08
C GLN A 347 23.80 12.51 -16.55
N TYR A 348 23.91 11.81 -17.68
CA TYR A 348 22.78 11.08 -18.25
C TYR A 348 23.07 9.58 -18.23
N VAL A 349 22.11 8.80 -17.74
CA VAL A 349 22.12 7.33 -17.77
C VAL A 349 20.91 6.87 -18.56
N ARG A 350 21.14 6.05 -19.59
CA ARG A 350 20.10 5.51 -20.46
C ARG A 350 20.15 4.00 -20.47
N VAL A 351 18.99 3.38 -20.29
CA VAL A 351 18.77 1.96 -20.63
C VAL A 351 18.05 1.89 -21.96
N GLU A 352 18.53 1.04 -22.87
CA GLU A 352 17.86 0.75 -24.12
C GLU A 352 17.67 -0.75 -24.27
N THR A 353 16.41 -1.17 -24.29
CA THR A 353 16.01 -2.55 -24.51
C THR A 353 15.96 -2.79 -26.01
N LEU A 354 16.77 -3.74 -26.48
CA LEU A 354 16.94 -4.09 -27.89
C LEU A 354 16.06 -5.28 -28.29
N SER A 355 15.76 -6.17 -27.35
CA SER A 355 14.88 -7.33 -27.53
C SER A 355 14.21 -7.69 -26.20
N SER A 356 12.92 -8.03 -26.25
CA SER A 356 12.10 -8.44 -25.11
C SER A 356 10.95 -9.33 -25.59
N PRO A 357 10.49 -10.32 -24.79
CA PRO A 357 9.30 -11.13 -25.09
C PRO A 357 7.97 -10.37 -24.86
N SER A 358 8.02 -9.19 -24.22
CA SER A 358 6.86 -8.36 -23.90
C SER A 358 7.11 -6.90 -24.28
N TRP A 359 6.07 -6.07 -24.13
CA TRP A 359 6.26 -4.62 -24.06
C TRP A 359 7.35 -4.26 -23.05
N VAL A 360 8.16 -3.27 -23.40
CA VAL A 360 9.31 -2.89 -22.59
C VAL A 360 8.85 -2.09 -21.38
N ALA A 361 9.21 -2.57 -20.20
CA ALA A 361 8.96 -1.90 -18.94
C ALA A 361 10.17 -2.03 -17.99
N TRP A 362 10.27 -1.10 -17.04
CA TRP A 362 11.23 -1.14 -15.93
C TRP A 362 10.54 -0.64 -14.67
N LYS A 363 10.64 -1.41 -13.59
CA LYS A 363 10.17 -0.99 -12.27
C LYS A 363 11.09 0.07 -11.68
N GLU A 364 12.40 -0.14 -11.78
CA GLU A 364 13.39 0.78 -11.21
C GLU A 364 14.63 0.89 -12.11
N LEU A 365 15.21 2.08 -12.13
CA LEU A 365 16.55 2.41 -12.58
C LEU A 365 17.24 3.16 -11.44
N GLN A 366 18.16 2.47 -10.76
CA GLN A 366 18.91 3.03 -9.64
C GLN A 366 20.35 3.28 -10.06
N VAL A 367 20.88 4.45 -9.70
CA VAL A 367 22.24 4.89 -10.02
C VAL A 367 22.92 5.28 -8.71
N PHE A 368 24.05 4.65 -8.39
CA PHE A 368 24.80 4.94 -7.18
C PHE A 368 26.18 5.51 -7.52
N GLY A 369 26.68 6.37 -6.64
CA GLY A 369 27.92 7.08 -6.85
C GLY A 369 28.05 8.28 -5.93
N HIS A 370 28.85 9.26 -6.34
CA HIS A 370 29.02 10.52 -5.62
C HIS A 370 29.08 11.70 -6.59
N SER A 371 28.69 12.89 -6.12
CA SER A 371 28.90 14.13 -6.85
C SER A 371 30.40 14.39 -7.08
N GLU A 372 30.71 15.08 -8.16
CA GLU A 372 32.06 15.58 -8.44
C GLU A 372 32.37 16.92 -7.77
#